data_AF-A0A256XGX6-F1
#
_entry.id   AF-A0A256XGX6-F1
#
_cell.length_a   1.000
_cell.length_b   1.000
_cell.length_c   1.000
_cell.angle_alpha   90.00
_cell.angle_beta   90.00
_cell.angle_gamma   90.00
#
_symmetry.space_group_name_H-M   'P 1'
#
loop_
_entity.id
_entity.type
_entity.pdbx_description
1 polymer ?
#
loop_
_entity_poly.entity_id
_entity_poly.type
_entity_poly.pdbx_seq_one_letter_code
_entity_poly.pdbx_strand_id
1 'polypeptide(L)'
;MEIIIPITKISINNVKLIDAILMIKNSTLYLIGTDENGMYSEYVYTLHNDFSQKILMRIESKLKNVIDELNSLLKHTALIFGKEFDVMLSDDIIKVVNDHLRYLDRVASLWRAFLDSVRLGRLSLTLRADKLYVPYISHSLTLHYVKEPFSNALVEMNILTERKVSGNVRIKVGEDLIAKMEIRTLSAMYVLSQTDLGNMPNQIVETLIKVRDVLYQHVDRLKELLSNVSVEG
;
A
#
# COMPACT_ATOMS: atom_id res chain seq x y z
N MET A 1 5.97 12.14 1.85
CA MET A 1 4.72 11.37 1.81
C MET A 1 4.28 11.28 0.38
N GLU A 2 3.90 10.08 -0.06
CA GLU A 2 3.40 9.83 -1.42
C GLU A 2 2.12 9.00 -1.32
N ILE A 3 1.03 9.51 -1.88
CA ILE A 3 -0.25 8.82 -1.95
C ILE A 3 -0.57 8.63 -3.42
N ILE A 4 -0.79 7.39 -3.85
CA ILE A 4 -1.11 7.04 -5.24
C ILE A 4 -2.48 6.38 -5.25
N ILE A 5 -3.46 7.06 -5.84
CA ILE A 5 -4.87 6.64 -5.87
C ILE A 5 -5.29 6.44 -7.33
N PRO A 6 -5.80 5.26 -7.71
CA PRO A 6 -6.41 5.09 -9.02
C PRO A 6 -7.74 5.86 -9.09
N ILE A 7 -7.95 6.57 -10.19
CA ILE A 7 -9.15 7.34 -10.51
C ILE A 7 -9.66 6.88 -11.86
N THR A 8 -10.88 6.36 -11.93
CA THR A 8 -11.47 5.86 -13.18
C THR A 8 -11.62 6.97 -14.22
N LYS A 9 -12.05 8.16 -13.80
CA LYS A 9 -12.29 9.28 -14.69
C LYS A 9 -12.12 10.62 -13.97
N ILE A 10 -11.40 11.54 -14.58
CA ILE A 10 -11.33 12.95 -14.19
C ILE A 10 -11.88 13.76 -15.34
N SER A 11 -12.84 14.64 -15.07
CA SER A 11 -13.37 15.61 -16.01
C SER A 11 -13.61 16.90 -15.25
N ILE A 12 -12.62 17.80 -15.25
CA ILE A 12 -12.70 19.11 -14.61
C ILE A 12 -12.11 20.16 -15.54
N ASN A 13 -12.89 21.20 -15.85
CA ASN A 13 -12.50 22.23 -16.81
C ASN A 13 -12.06 21.58 -18.15
N ASN A 14 -10.82 21.85 -18.58
CA ASN A 14 -10.22 21.32 -19.81
C ASN A 14 -9.45 20.02 -19.59
N VAL A 15 -9.40 19.49 -18.36
CA VAL A 15 -8.70 18.23 -18.05
C VAL A 15 -9.71 17.11 -18.09
N LYS A 16 -9.53 16.20 -19.06
CA LYS A 16 -10.29 14.96 -19.18
C LYS A 16 -9.32 13.79 -19.26
N LEU A 17 -9.35 12.94 -18.24
CA LEU A 17 -8.53 11.73 -18.18
C LEU A 17 -9.42 10.53 -17.87
N ILE A 18 -9.13 9.41 -18.51
CA ILE A 18 -9.64 8.08 -18.16
C ILE A 18 -8.49 7.21 -17.67
N ASP A 19 -8.81 6.21 -16.84
CA ASP A 19 -7.83 5.32 -16.19
C ASP A 19 -6.66 6.10 -15.57
N ALA A 20 -7.03 7.16 -14.85
CA ALA A 20 -6.11 8.10 -14.27
C ALA A 20 -5.54 7.60 -12.93
N ILE A 21 -4.45 8.22 -12.53
CA ILE A 21 -3.81 8.10 -11.23
C ILE A 21 -3.68 9.51 -10.68
N LEU A 22 -4.14 9.70 -9.46
CA LEU A 22 -3.83 10.88 -8.67
C LEU A 22 -2.71 10.55 -7.70
N MET A 23 -1.61 11.28 -7.82
CA MET A 23 -0.47 11.17 -6.93
C MET A 23 -0.28 12.46 -6.15
N ILE A 24 -0.27 12.39 -4.83
CA ILE A 24 0.05 13.51 -3.95
C ILE A 24 1.44 13.26 -3.38
N LYS A 25 2.38 14.16 -3.68
CA LYS A 25 3.75 14.11 -3.19
C LYS A 25 4.21 15.48 -2.73
N ASN A 26 4.52 15.59 -1.44
CA ASN A 26 4.86 16.85 -0.79
C ASN A 26 3.75 17.89 -1.01
N SER A 27 4.08 19.05 -1.59
CA SER A 27 3.12 20.12 -1.92
C SER A 27 2.59 20.05 -3.35
N THR A 28 2.74 18.91 -4.03
CA THR A 28 2.40 18.73 -5.46
C THR A 28 1.37 17.63 -5.64
N LEU A 29 0.41 17.88 -6.52
CA LEU A 29 -0.59 16.94 -7.02
C LEU A 29 -0.29 16.65 -8.49
N TYR A 30 -0.15 15.39 -8.82
CA TYR A 30 0.04 14.88 -10.17
C TYR A 30 -1.22 14.15 -10.61
N LEU A 31 -1.68 14.43 -11.81
CA LEU A 31 -2.72 13.66 -12.50
C LEU A 31 -2.09 13.03 -13.73
N ILE A 32 -2.15 11.72 -13.81
CA ILE A 32 -1.55 10.94 -14.88
C ILE A 32 -2.65 10.06 -15.44
N GLY A 33 -2.86 10.04 -16.75
CA GLY A 33 -3.88 9.17 -17.34
C GLY A 33 -3.93 9.25 -18.85
N THR A 34 -4.97 8.67 -19.44
CA THR A 34 -5.20 8.71 -20.89
C THR A 34 -6.21 9.79 -21.22
N ASP A 35 -5.91 10.67 -22.18
CA ASP A 35 -6.81 11.74 -22.60
C ASP A 35 -7.91 11.26 -23.56
N GLU A 36 -8.77 12.18 -24.02
CA GLU A 36 -9.86 11.88 -24.97
C GLU A 36 -9.38 11.41 -26.36
N ASN A 37 -8.10 11.58 -26.68
CA ASN A 37 -7.47 11.12 -27.93
C ASN A 37 -6.76 9.77 -27.77
N GLY A 38 -6.78 9.16 -26.58
CA GLY A 38 -6.05 7.93 -26.30
C GLY A 38 -4.56 8.15 -26.00
N MET A 39 -4.13 9.38 -25.76
CA MET A 39 -2.73 9.72 -25.48
C MET A 39 -2.47 9.83 -23.98
N TYR A 40 -1.31 9.35 -23.55
CA TYR A 40 -0.86 9.55 -22.17
C TYR A 40 -0.63 11.04 -21.90
N SER A 41 -1.24 11.54 -20.83
CA SER A 41 -1.17 12.93 -20.40
C SER A 41 -0.83 13.04 -18.92
N GLU A 42 0.01 14.01 -18.58
CA GLU A 42 0.40 14.32 -17.21
C GLU A 42 0.15 15.80 -16.91
N TYR A 43 -0.51 16.07 -15.79
CA TYR A 43 -0.76 17.40 -15.28
C TYR A 43 -0.22 17.54 -13.86
N VAL A 44 0.45 18.65 -13.59
CA VAL A 44 1.12 18.91 -12.32
C VAL A 44 0.61 20.22 -11.73
N TYR A 45 0.15 20.16 -10.48
CA TYR A 45 -0.41 21.30 -9.77
C TYR A 45 0.16 21.41 -8.36
N THR A 46 0.33 22.64 -7.87
CA THR A 46 0.58 22.88 -6.44
C THR A 46 -0.68 22.58 -5.64
N LEU A 47 -0.57 21.93 -4.48
CA LEU A 47 -1.73 21.54 -3.65
C LEU A 47 -2.61 22.73 -3.24
N HIS A 48 -2.02 23.92 -3.06
CA HIS A 48 -2.76 25.13 -2.66
C HIS A 48 -3.42 25.89 -3.81
N ASN A 49 -3.34 25.39 -5.05
CA ASN A 49 -4.05 25.96 -6.18
C ASN A 49 -5.55 25.59 -6.13
N ASP A 50 -6.43 26.51 -6.55
CA ASP A 50 -7.89 26.31 -6.62
C ASP A 50 -8.30 25.01 -7.31
N PHE A 51 -7.61 24.63 -8.39
CA PHE A 51 -7.88 23.40 -9.13
C PHE A 51 -7.60 22.15 -8.29
N SER A 52 -6.42 22.08 -7.65
CA SER A 52 -6.04 21.00 -6.74
C SER A 52 -7.03 20.89 -5.58
N GLN A 53 -7.43 22.02 -5.00
CA GLN A 53 -8.41 22.05 -3.90
C GLN A 53 -9.77 21.51 -4.33
N LYS A 54 -10.26 21.88 -5.53
CA LYS A 54 -11.50 21.31 -6.08
C LYS A 54 -11.43 19.79 -6.26
N ILE A 55 -10.31 19.27 -6.73
CA ILE A 55 -10.11 17.82 -6.84
C ILE A 55 -10.15 17.17 -5.47
N LEU A 56 -9.37 17.68 -4.52
CA LEU A 56 -9.29 17.13 -3.17
C LEU A 56 -10.65 17.12 -2.48
N MET A 57 -11.42 18.22 -2.54
CA MET A 57 -12.77 18.28 -1.98
C MET A 57 -13.70 17.22 -2.58
N ARG A 58 -13.59 16.94 -3.88
CA ARG A 58 -14.45 15.96 -4.56
C ARG A 58 -14.10 14.51 -4.21
N ILE A 59 -12.83 14.23 -3.92
CA ILE A 59 -12.39 12.88 -3.53
C ILE A 59 -12.28 12.69 -2.02
N GLU A 60 -12.46 13.74 -1.22
CA GLU A 60 -12.17 13.75 0.22
C GLU A 60 -12.89 12.63 0.95
N SER A 61 -14.21 12.51 0.78
CA SER A 61 -15.01 11.47 1.43
C SER A 61 -14.56 10.06 1.03
N LYS A 62 -14.23 9.85 -0.26
CA LYS A 62 -13.73 8.56 -0.74
C LYS A 62 -12.36 8.25 -0.14
N LEU A 63 -11.47 9.24 -0.09
CA LEU A 63 -10.14 9.08 0.48
C LEU A 63 -10.21 8.81 1.99
N LYS A 64 -11.12 9.47 2.72
CA LYS A 64 -11.40 9.15 4.14
C LYS A 64 -11.82 7.70 4.30
N ASN A 65 -12.82 7.23 3.55
CA ASN A 65 -13.27 5.84 3.62
C ASN A 65 -12.15 4.84 3.31
N VAL A 66 -11.29 5.15 2.32
CA VAL A 66 -10.13 4.31 1.99
C VAL A 66 -9.11 4.29 3.14
N ILE A 67 -8.80 5.44 3.74
CA ILE A 67 -7.88 5.52 4.87
C ILE A 67 -8.45 4.82 6.10
N ASP A 68 -9.76 4.91 6.32
CA ASP A 68 -10.45 4.23 7.41
C ASP A 68 -10.35 2.70 7.26
N GLU A 69 -10.55 2.20 6.06
CA GLU A 69 -10.38 0.78 5.74
C GLU A 69 -8.92 0.33 5.90
N LEU A 70 -7.95 1.15 5.48
CA LEU A 70 -6.53 0.90 5.73
C LEU A 70 -6.18 0.94 7.23
N ASN A 71 -6.77 1.83 8.02
CA ASN A 71 -6.61 1.84 9.47
C ASN A 71 -7.21 0.59 10.11
N SER A 72 -8.33 0.09 9.59
CA SER A 72 -8.94 -1.17 10.01
C SER A 72 -8.01 -2.35 9.72
N LEU A 73 -7.40 -2.39 8.51
CA LEU A 73 -6.34 -3.35 8.16
C LEU A 73 -5.19 -3.30 9.16
N LEU A 74 -4.67 -2.11 9.48
CA LEU A 74 -3.60 -1.94 10.46
C LEU A 74 -4.01 -2.40 11.86
N LYS A 75 -5.26 -2.13 12.28
CA LYS A 75 -5.82 -2.57 13.56
C LYS A 75 -5.91 -4.08 13.66
N HIS A 76 -6.50 -4.75 12.67
CA HIS A 76 -6.58 -6.20 12.67
C HIS A 76 -5.19 -6.84 12.55
N THR A 77 -4.27 -6.21 11.83
CA THR A 77 -2.87 -6.64 11.78
C THR A 77 -2.21 -6.54 13.15
N ALA A 78 -2.43 -5.45 13.91
CA ALA A 78 -1.91 -5.29 15.26
C ALA A 78 -2.45 -6.34 16.25
N LEU A 79 -3.72 -6.73 16.11
CA LEU A 79 -4.34 -7.77 16.93
C LEU A 79 -3.65 -9.14 16.77
N ILE A 80 -3.10 -9.45 15.60
CA ILE A 80 -2.30 -10.68 15.40
C ILE A 80 -1.08 -10.71 16.33
N PHE A 81 -0.54 -9.54 16.66
CA PHE A 81 0.57 -9.36 17.60
C PHE A 81 0.09 -9.06 19.04
N GLY A 82 -1.20 -9.24 19.33
CA GLY A 82 -1.78 -9.03 20.67
C GLY A 82 -1.80 -7.56 21.12
N LYS A 83 -1.86 -6.61 20.19
CA LYS A 83 -1.92 -5.17 20.49
C LYS A 83 -3.21 -4.56 19.94
N GLU A 84 -3.84 -3.77 20.79
CA GLU A 84 -4.96 -2.91 20.43
C GLU A 84 -4.46 -1.47 20.33
N PHE A 85 -4.95 -0.77 19.32
CA PHE A 85 -4.72 0.65 19.16
C PHE A 85 -6.04 1.33 18.85
N ASP A 86 -6.27 2.46 19.51
CA ASP A 86 -7.31 3.39 19.12
C ASP A 86 -6.77 4.36 18.07
N VAL A 87 -7.53 4.51 17.00
CA VAL A 87 -7.25 5.49 15.95
C VAL A 87 -8.33 6.57 16.04
N MET A 88 -7.94 7.77 16.45
CA MET A 88 -8.78 8.95 16.30
C MET A 88 -8.44 9.61 14.98
N LEU A 89 -9.44 9.75 14.12
CA LEU A 89 -9.28 10.38 12.82
C LEU A 89 -9.66 11.84 12.92
N SER A 90 -8.84 12.69 12.31
CA SER A 90 -9.14 14.11 12.18
C SER A 90 -10.17 14.36 11.08
N ASP A 91 -10.82 15.52 11.08
CA ASP A 91 -11.65 15.92 9.93
C ASP A 91 -10.83 16.44 8.75
N ASP A 92 -9.59 16.89 8.96
CA ASP A 92 -8.68 17.36 7.92
C ASP A 92 -7.98 16.17 7.22
N ILE A 93 -8.13 16.08 5.89
CA ILE A 93 -7.60 14.98 5.09
C ILE A 93 -6.07 14.83 5.15
N ILE A 94 -5.33 15.93 5.18
CA ILE A 94 -3.86 15.90 5.28
C ILE A 94 -3.47 15.33 6.64
N LYS A 95 -4.19 15.74 7.69
CA LYS A 95 -3.97 15.23 9.04
C LYS A 95 -4.35 13.75 9.16
N VAL A 96 -5.47 13.33 8.57
CA VAL A 96 -5.90 11.92 8.50
C VAL A 96 -4.82 11.04 7.88
N VAL A 97 -4.22 11.46 6.76
CA VAL A 97 -3.13 10.68 6.14
C VAL A 97 -1.90 10.64 7.05
N ASN A 98 -1.51 11.76 7.66
CA ASN A 98 -0.36 11.79 8.56
C ASN A 98 -0.56 10.89 9.78
N ASP A 99 -1.77 10.87 10.36
CA ASP A 99 -2.10 10.01 11.48
C ASP A 99 -2.14 8.53 11.06
N HIS A 100 -2.62 8.23 9.85
CA HIS A 100 -2.52 6.90 9.25
C HIS A 100 -1.06 6.41 9.13
N LEU A 101 -0.15 7.26 8.65
CA LEU A 101 1.26 6.90 8.51
C LEU A 101 1.94 6.68 9.86
N ARG A 102 1.63 7.51 10.87
CA ARG A 102 2.09 7.26 12.24
C ARG A 102 1.59 5.93 12.77
N TYR A 103 0.36 5.57 12.42
CA TYR A 103 -0.20 4.31 12.82
C TYR A 103 0.48 3.12 12.11
N LEU A 104 0.74 3.25 10.81
CA LEU A 104 1.54 2.31 10.02
C LEU A 104 2.90 2.03 10.69
N ASP A 105 3.59 3.08 11.15
CA ASP A 105 4.88 2.96 11.83
C ASP A 105 4.79 2.20 13.16
N ARG A 106 3.72 2.41 13.92
CA ARG A 106 3.45 1.67 15.16
C ARG A 106 3.24 0.19 14.89
N VAL A 107 2.44 -0.17 13.90
CA VAL A 107 2.23 -1.58 13.53
C VAL A 107 3.51 -2.20 12.96
N ALA A 108 4.26 -1.46 12.14
CA ALA A 108 5.57 -1.90 11.65
C ALA A 108 6.56 -2.19 12.79
N SER A 109 6.47 -1.47 13.91
CA SER A 109 7.29 -1.75 15.10
C SER A 109 7.00 -3.11 15.73
N LEU A 110 5.74 -3.58 15.67
CA LEU A 110 5.34 -4.91 16.15
C LEU A 110 5.94 -6.01 15.28
N TRP A 111 5.86 -5.85 13.96
CA TRP A 111 6.51 -6.76 13.02
C TRP A 111 8.02 -6.85 13.25
N ARG A 112 8.68 -5.72 13.46
CA ARG A 112 10.12 -5.66 13.79
C ARG A 112 10.44 -6.42 15.08
N ALA A 113 9.66 -6.20 16.13
CA ALA A 113 9.83 -6.89 17.41
C ALA A 113 9.62 -8.41 17.28
N PHE A 114 8.64 -8.83 16.49
CA PHE A 114 8.41 -10.24 16.18
C PHE A 114 9.56 -10.86 15.39
N LEU A 115 10.07 -10.20 14.35
CA LEU A 115 11.23 -10.69 13.61
C LEU A 115 12.46 -10.88 14.52
N ASP A 116 12.68 -9.93 15.44
CA ASP A 116 13.80 -9.99 16.37
C ASP A 116 13.64 -11.11 17.41
N SER A 117 12.40 -11.52 17.74
CA SER A 117 12.15 -12.65 18.66
C SER A 117 12.36 -14.02 18.01
N VAL A 118 12.05 -14.16 16.71
CA VAL A 118 12.14 -15.45 15.99
C VAL A 118 13.56 -15.78 15.52
N ARG A 119 14.45 -14.79 15.33
CA ARG A 119 15.86 -14.98 14.93
C ARG A 119 16.03 -15.89 13.69
N LEU A 120 15.52 -15.43 12.55
CA LEU A 120 15.50 -16.18 11.27
C LEU A 120 16.85 -16.67 10.72
N GLY A 121 17.98 -16.20 11.25
CA GLY A 121 19.30 -16.52 10.71
C GLY A 121 19.52 -15.94 9.30
N ARG A 122 20.62 -16.34 8.65
CA ARG A 122 20.83 -16.01 7.23
C ARG A 122 20.00 -16.95 6.37
N LEU A 123 19.25 -16.38 5.44
CA LEU A 123 18.30 -17.12 4.62
C LEU A 123 18.12 -16.41 3.27
N SER A 124 18.11 -17.18 2.18
CA SER A 124 17.75 -16.69 0.85
C SER A 124 16.70 -17.62 0.29
N LEU A 125 15.52 -17.07 -0.02
CA LEU A 125 14.40 -17.82 -0.58
C LEU A 125 13.86 -17.09 -1.81
N THR A 126 13.40 -17.86 -2.78
CA THR A 126 12.56 -17.37 -3.88
C THR A 126 11.21 -18.04 -3.72
N LEU A 127 10.17 -17.22 -3.61
CA LEU A 127 8.80 -17.64 -3.33
C LEU A 127 7.91 -17.14 -4.48
N ARG A 128 6.84 -17.85 -4.78
CA ARG A 128 5.87 -17.50 -5.80
C ARG A 128 4.59 -16.96 -5.16
N ALA A 129 4.00 -15.95 -5.80
CA ALA A 129 2.65 -15.49 -5.53
C ALA A 129 1.88 -15.37 -6.84
N ASP A 130 0.73 -16.05 -6.94
CA ASP A 130 -0.09 -15.99 -8.15
C ASP A 130 -0.72 -14.60 -8.32
N LYS A 131 -1.11 -13.96 -7.21
CA LYS A 131 -1.55 -12.58 -7.13
C LYS A 131 -0.95 -11.90 -5.92
N LEU A 132 -0.38 -10.73 -6.12
CA LEU A 132 0.27 -9.94 -5.06
C LEU A 132 -0.34 -8.55 -4.96
N TYR A 133 -1.09 -8.31 -3.89
CA TYR A 133 -1.64 -7.00 -3.54
C TYR A 133 -0.63 -6.22 -2.71
N VAL A 134 -0.36 -4.97 -3.10
CA VAL A 134 0.65 -4.14 -2.43
C VAL A 134 0.02 -2.82 -2.01
N PRO A 135 -0.65 -2.75 -0.83
CA PRO A 135 -1.25 -1.51 -0.34
C PRO A 135 -0.21 -0.45 0.06
N TYR A 136 1.02 -0.88 0.36
CA TYR A 136 2.11 -0.01 0.78
C TYR A 136 3.41 -0.39 0.09
N ILE A 137 4.19 0.62 -0.32
CA ILE A 137 5.63 0.47 -0.58
C ILE A 137 6.38 1.47 0.29
N SER A 138 7.11 0.98 1.29
CA SER A 138 7.77 1.81 2.30
C SER A 138 6.75 2.68 3.07
N HIS A 139 6.79 4.01 2.93
CA HIS A 139 5.83 4.95 3.54
C HIS A 139 4.88 5.57 2.50
N SER A 140 4.73 4.91 1.35
CA SER A 140 3.86 5.34 0.26
C SER A 140 2.62 4.46 0.20
N LEU A 141 1.45 5.09 0.08
CA LEU A 141 0.18 4.41 -0.18
C LEU A 141 0.08 4.09 -1.66
N THR A 142 0.05 2.82 -2.03
CA THR A 142 0.13 2.35 -3.42
C THR A 142 -1.13 1.61 -3.84
N LEU A 143 -2.29 2.27 -3.72
CA LEU A 143 -3.62 1.68 -3.92
C LEU A 143 -3.86 1.20 -5.34
N HIS A 144 -3.11 1.71 -6.31
CA HIS A 144 -3.10 1.18 -7.68
C HIS A 144 -2.79 -0.33 -7.69
N TYR A 145 -1.81 -0.80 -6.92
CA TYR A 145 -1.46 -2.22 -6.82
C TYR A 145 -2.42 -3.05 -5.94
N VAL A 146 -3.45 -2.42 -5.38
CA VAL A 146 -4.59 -3.11 -4.77
C VAL A 146 -5.69 -3.34 -5.81
N LYS A 147 -5.96 -2.32 -6.64
CA LYS A 147 -6.87 -2.42 -7.78
C LYS A 147 -6.34 -3.40 -8.83
N GLU A 148 -5.05 -3.29 -9.15
CA GLU A 148 -4.36 -4.05 -10.19
C GLU A 148 -3.15 -4.78 -9.58
N PRO A 149 -3.36 -5.98 -8.98
CA PRO A 149 -2.29 -6.73 -8.35
C PRO A 149 -1.30 -7.30 -9.37
N PHE A 150 -0.05 -7.51 -8.94
CA PHE A 150 0.92 -8.23 -9.76
C PHE A 150 0.50 -9.69 -9.90
N SER A 151 0.50 -10.19 -11.14
CA SER A 151 0.19 -11.58 -11.44
C SER A 151 1.46 -12.39 -11.64
N ASN A 152 1.50 -13.63 -11.14
CA ASN A 152 2.65 -14.54 -11.23
C ASN A 152 3.96 -13.92 -10.75
N ALA A 153 3.91 -13.22 -9.61
CA ALA A 153 5.08 -12.56 -9.04
C ALA A 153 6.04 -13.58 -8.41
N LEU A 154 7.34 -13.34 -8.60
CA LEU A 154 8.41 -13.98 -7.82
C LEU A 154 8.87 -13.02 -6.74
N VAL A 155 8.93 -13.51 -5.51
CA VAL A 155 9.33 -12.78 -4.32
C VAL A 155 10.65 -13.35 -3.81
N GLU A 156 11.74 -12.60 -4.01
CA GLU A 156 13.06 -12.96 -3.49
C GLU A 156 13.23 -12.34 -2.10
N MET A 157 13.39 -13.18 -1.08
CA MET A 157 13.70 -12.76 0.29
C MET A 157 15.14 -13.09 0.61
N ASN A 158 15.91 -12.10 1.05
CA ASN A 158 17.32 -12.24 1.41
C ASN A 158 17.55 -11.64 2.81
N ILE A 159 17.83 -12.50 3.80
CA ILE A 159 18.18 -12.14 5.18
C ILE A 159 19.70 -12.26 5.36
N LEU A 160 20.33 -11.16 5.76
CA LEU A 160 21.78 -10.98 5.77
C LEU A 160 22.39 -11.23 7.15
N THR A 161 21.60 -11.15 8.22
CA THR A 161 22.08 -11.10 9.60
C THR A 161 21.23 -11.96 10.55
N GLU A 162 21.90 -12.58 11.52
CA GLU A 162 21.29 -13.49 12.47
C GLU A 162 20.73 -12.80 13.73
N ARG A 163 21.45 -11.81 14.28
CA ARG A 163 21.11 -11.19 15.58
C ARG A 163 19.95 -10.18 15.52
N LYS A 164 19.86 -9.46 14.41
CA LYS A 164 18.80 -8.50 14.11
C LYS A 164 18.40 -8.78 12.69
N VAL A 165 17.17 -9.22 12.44
CA VAL A 165 16.77 -9.62 11.08
C VAL A 165 16.88 -8.39 10.18
N SER A 166 17.86 -8.40 9.28
CA SER A 166 18.08 -7.37 8.27
C SER A 166 18.21 -8.04 6.92
N GLY A 167 17.70 -7.39 5.89
CA GLY A 167 17.51 -8.05 4.62
C GLY A 167 16.57 -7.28 3.71
N ASN A 168 16.37 -7.82 2.53
CA ASN A 168 15.48 -7.25 1.54
C ASN A 168 14.51 -8.29 0.99
N VAL A 169 13.33 -7.80 0.64
CA VAL A 169 12.33 -8.49 -0.15
C VAL A 169 12.26 -7.78 -1.49
N ARG A 170 12.34 -8.54 -2.59
CA ARG A 170 12.26 -8.04 -3.96
C ARG A 170 11.09 -8.70 -4.65
N ILE A 171 10.34 -7.92 -5.41
CA ILE A 171 9.22 -8.41 -6.22
C ILE A 171 9.65 -8.34 -7.68
N LYS A 172 9.58 -9.47 -8.36
CA LYS A 172 9.84 -9.60 -9.79
C LYS A 172 8.60 -10.09 -10.52
N VAL A 173 8.37 -9.56 -11.71
CA VAL A 173 7.32 -10.03 -12.63
C VAL A 173 8.00 -10.27 -13.97
N GLY A 174 8.06 -11.53 -14.41
CA GLY A 174 8.96 -11.90 -15.50
C GLY A 174 10.42 -11.65 -15.13
N GLU A 175 11.14 -10.91 -15.97
CA GLU A 175 12.54 -10.55 -15.73
C GLU A 175 12.71 -9.24 -14.94
N ASP A 176 11.64 -8.44 -14.85
CA ASP A 176 11.69 -7.08 -14.31
C ASP A 176 11.62 -7.05 -12.78
N LEU A 177 12.50 -6.24 -12.18
CA LEU A 177 12.44 -5.91 -10.77
C LEU A 177 11.45 -4.75 -10.56
N ILE A 178 10.29 -5.06 -10.00
CA ILE A 178 9.21 -4.09 -9.83
C ILE A 178 9.36 -3.29 -8.53
N ALA A 179 9.77 -3.95 -7.45
CA ALA A 179 9.94 -3.29 -6.16
C ALA A 179 11.00 -3.97 -5.31
N LYS A 180 11.64 -3.18 -4.45
CA LYS A 180 12.57 -3.63 -3.41
C LYS A 180 12.25 -2.92 -2.10
N MET A 181 12.16 -3.69 -1.03
CA MET A 181 11.84 -3.19 0.30
C MET A 181 12.65 -3.92 1.37
N GLU A 182 12.84 -3.32 2.53
CA GLU A 182 13.48 -4.01 3.65
C GLU A 182 12.51 -5.01 4.28
N ILE A 183 13.02 -6.18 4.69
CA ILE A 183 12.21 -7.23 5.33
C ILE A 183 11.49 -6.74 6.60
N ARG A 184 12.03 -5.71 7.24
CA ARG A 184 11.52 -5.08 8.46
C ARG A 184 10.36 -4.09 8.24
N THR A 185 9.95 -3.87 6.99
CA THR A 185 8.81 -3.02 6.66
C THR A 185 7.50 -3.79 6.74
N LEU A 186 6.39 -3.09 6.97
CA LEU A 186 5.07 -3.71 6.93
C LEU A 186 4.70 -4.16 5.51
N SER A 187 5.15 -3.42 4.49
CA SER A 187 5.07 -3.82 3.08
C SER A 187 5.63 -5.22 2.85
N ALA A 188 6.84 -5.50 3.38
CA ALA A 188 7.46 -6.81 3.24
C ALA A 188 6.65 -7.91 3.91
N MET A 189 6.06 -7.64 5.08
CA MET A 189 5.20 -8.60 5.77
C MET A 189 3.95 -8.93 4.95
N TYR A 190 3.25 -7.92 4.41
CA TYR A 190 2.10 -8.14 3.53
C TYR A 190 2.47 -8.86 2.23
N VAL A 191 3.65 -8.58 1.67
CA VAL A 191 4.12 -9.26 0.46
C VAL A 191 4.40 -10.73 0.76
N LEU A 192 5.18 -11.00 1.81
CA LEU A 192 5.55 -12.36 2.19
C LEU A 192 4.32 -13.20 2.57
N SER A 193 3.31 -12.61 3.23
CA SER A 193 2.10 -13.34 3.63
C SER A 193 1.32 -13.94 2.45
N GLN A 194 1.49 -13.40 1.25
CA GLN A 194 0.77 -13.81 0.04
C GLN A 194 1.54 -14.85 -0.80
N THR A 195 2.70 -15.31 -0.34
CA THR A 195 3.55 -16.25 -1.08
C THR A 195 3.33 -17.70 -0.65
N ASP A 196 3.83 -18.65 -1.43
CA ASP A 196 4.04 -20.03 -0.99
C ASP A 196 5.18 -20.08 0.05
N LEU A 197 4.84 -19.80 1.31
CA LEU A 197 5.76 -19.58 2.47
C LEU A 197 6.90 -20.62 2.66
N GLY A 198 6.94 -21.69 1.88
CA GLY A 198 8.11 -22.55 1.68
C GLY A 198 8.58 -23.19 2.99
N ASN A 199 9.90 -23.27 3.15
CA ASN A 199 10.54 -23.81 4.35
C ASN A 199 10.82 -22.74 5.42
N MET A 200 9.98 -21.70 5.54
CA MET A 200 10.11 -20.73 6.63
C MET A 200 9.82 -21.38 7.99
N PRO A 201 10.39 -20.86 9.11
CA PRO A 201 10.07 -21.36 10.44
C PRO A 201 8.56 -21.28 10.73
N ASN A 202 8.01 -22.33 11.37
CA ASN A 202 6.56 -22.47 11.62
C ASN A 202 5.93 -21.22 12.24
N GLN A 203 6.61 -20.58 13.21
CA GLN A 203 6.10 -19.37 13.85
C GLN A 203 5.91 -18.21 12.85
N ILE A 204 6.84 -18.04 11.90
CA ILE A 204 6.69 -17.05 10.82
C ILE A 204 5.51 -17.44 9.92
N VAL A 205 5.43 -18.71 9.54
CA VAL A 205 4.39 -19.22 8.65
C VAL A 205 3.00 -18.98 9.23
N GLU A 206 2.78 -19.35 10.48
CA GLU A 206 1.51 -19.16 11.19
C GLU A 206 1.11 -17.68 11.29
N THR A 207 2.06 -16.80 11.61
CA THR A 207 1.81 -15.35 11.67
C THR A 207 1.48 -14.80 10.28
N LEU A 208 2.23 -15.18 9.26
CA LEU A 208 2.01 -14.71 7.90
C LEU A 208 0.70 -15.22 7.32
N ILE A 209 0.25 -16.43 7.64
CA ILE A 209 -1.08 -16.92 7.26
C ILE A 209 -2.18 -16.02 7.86
N LYS A 210 -2.10 -15.70 9.15
CA LYS A 210 -3.07 -14.79 9.79
C LYS A 210 -3.07 -13.40 9.14
N VAL A 211 -1.88 -12.89 8.81
CA VAL A 211 -1.72 -11.60 8.12
C VAL A 211 -2.34 -11.64 6.73
N ARG A 212 -2.17 -12.74 5.97
CA ARG A 212 -2.77 -12.93 4.65
C ARG A 212 -4.30 -12.87 4.72
N ASP A 213 -4.87 -13.60 5.68
CA ASP A 213 -6.32 -13.69 5.80
C ASP A 213 -6.93 -12.32 6.14
N VAL A 214 -6.31 -11.57 7.05
CA VAL A 214 -6.67 -10.17 7.33
C VAL A 214 -6.51 -9.31 6.08
N LEU A 215 -5.37 -9.37 5.40
CA LEU A 215 -5.12 -8.57 4.19
C LEU A 215 -6.19 -8.80 3.13
N TYR A 216 -6.54 -10.05 2.83
CA TYR A 216 -7.52 -10.37 1.80
C TYR A 216 -8.93 -9.89 2.15
N GLN A 217 -9.34 -9.94 3.41
CA GLN A 217 -10.62 -9.37 3.86
C GLN A 217 -10.73 -7.87 3.57
N HIS A 218 -9.63 -7.14 3.72
CA HIS A 218 -9.58 -5.69 3.48
C HIS A 218 -9.36 -5.33 2.00
N VAL A 219 -8.63 -6.16 1.25
CA VAL A 219 -8.38 -5.93 -0.19
C VAL A 219 -9.68 -5.86 -0.98
N ASP A 220 -10.65 -6.73 -0.69
CA ASP A 220 -11.92 -6.73 -1.43
C ASP A 220 -12.74 -5.45 -1.18
N ARG A 221 -12.78 -4.97 0.07
CA ARG A 221 -13.40 -3.69 0.42
C ARG A 221 -12.67 -2.50 -0.17
N LEU A 222 -11.33 -2.51 -0.14
CA LEU A 222 -10.52 -1.47 -0.78
C LEU A 222 -10.80 -1.41 -2.28
N LYS A 223 -10.91 -2.55 -2.97
CA LYS A 223 -11.27 -2.57 -4.39
C LYS A 223 -12.64 -1.96 -4.64
N GLU A 224 -13.62 -2.24 -3.79
CA GLU A 224 -14.95 -1.64 -3.90
C GLU A 224 -14.89 -0.12 -3.72
N LEU A 225 -14.18 0.37 -2.70
CA LEU A 225 -13.99 1.81 -2.44
C LEU A 225 -13.23 2.53 -3.56
N LEU A 226 -12.30 1.82 -4.22
CA LEU A 226 -11.53 2.31 -5.37
C LEU A 226 -12.28 2.15 -6.70
N SER A 227 -13.35 1.35 -6.72
CA SER A 227 -14.20 1.24 -7.90
C SER A 227 -15.02 2.52 -8.06
N ASN A 228 -15.04 3.07 -9.27
CA ASN A 228 -15.81 4.27 -9.61
C ASN A 228 -15.37 5.54 -8.86
N VAL A 229 -14.08 5.71 -8.55
CA VAL A 229 -13.55 7.03 -8.20
C VAL A 229 -13.59 7.88 -9.47
N SER A 230 -14.64 8.68 -9.63
CA SER A 230 -14.75 9.71 -10.67
C SER A 230 -14.71 11.09 -10.04
N VAL A 231 -14.10 12.04 -10.75
CA VAL A 231 -14.08 13.45 -10.38
C VAL A 231 -14.69 14.24 -11.53
N GLU A 232 -15.91 14.73 -11.37
CA GLU A 232 -16.65 15.41 -12.44
C GLU A 232 -17.08 16.82 -12.05
N GLY A 233 -16.94 17.75 -12.99
CA GLY A 233 -17.61 19.05 -13.02
C GLY A 233 -16.69 20.21 -13.37
#